data_AF-A0A5D2L2G1-F1
#
_entry.id   AF-A0A5D2L2G1-F1
#
_cell.length_a   1.000
_cell.length_b   1.000
_cell.length_c   1.000
_cell.angle_alpha   90.00
_cell.angle_beta   90.00
_cell.angle_gamma   90.00
#
_symmetry.space_group_name_H-M   'P 1'
#
loop_
_entity.id
_entity.type
_entity.pdbx_description
1 polymer ?
#
loop_
_entity_poly.entity_id
_entity_poly.type
_entity_poly.pdbx_seq_one_letter_code
_entity_poly.pdbx_strand_id
1 'polypeptide(L)'
;MTSINRLPTKEFLTRRGVKLRQLERGCSWCDRELESAKYLFFQCNFIEGFWRNIFECLQVCKSLWLISVTATCWSVWLERNELVFERKWSAASNLLFHSKMQALIIGGLFWYPSAYGWVKFNVSGVANEAEAGCGGVLRNLNGVARALFFSLVAAKDSIAAEIGAIIITLDVYLAMGWKGKGSLIIEIGSNEDIENRMDKVGNISFLKAEKHGNEVAFALALAGIKRPRMFKAWC
;
A
#
# COMPACT_ATOMS: atom_id res chain seq x y z
N MET A 1 -5.01 -9.19 29.08
CA MET A 1 -4.62 -7.76 29.22
C MET A 1 -3.16 -7.60 28.80
N THR A 2 -2.85 -7.70 27.51
CA THR A 2 -1.54 -8.16 27.04
C THR A 2 -1.09 -7.39 25.79
N SER A 3 0.16 -6.89 25.80
CA SER A 3 0.93 -6.17 24.76
C SER A 3 0.88 -4.63 24.68
N ILE A 4 -0.28 -3.95 24.77
CA ILE A 4 -0.36 -2.49 24.56
C ILE A 4 0.54 -1.67 25.51
N ASN A 5 0.72 -2.13 26.74
CA ASN A 5 1.56 -1.47 27.76
C ASN A 5 3.08 -1.62 27.53
N ARG A 6 3.52 -2.22 26.41
CA ARG A 6 4.94 -2.33 26.04
C ARG A 6 5.36 -1.34 24.96
N LEU A 7 4.41 -0.62 24.36
CA LEU A 7 4.72 0.35 23.33
C LEU A 7 5.46 1.54 23.96
N PRO A 8 6.58 1.99 23.38
CA PRO A 8 7.37 3.10 23.91
C PRO A 8 6.70 4.46 23.65
N THR A 9 5.50 4.63 24.18
CA THR A 9 4.79 5.92 24.19
C THR A 9 5.43 6.86 25.20
N LYS A 10 5.19 8.17 25.08
CA LYS A 10 5.76 9.16 26.02
C LYS A 10 5.32 8.90 27.46
N GLU A 11 4.08 8.45 27.69
CA GLU A 11 3.62 8.00 29.00
C GLU A 11 4.46 6.82 29.52
N PHE A 12 4.64 5.78 28.72
CA PHE A 12 5.40 4.60 29.11
C PHE A 12 6.87 4.93 29.43
N LEU A 13 7.51 5.74 28.60
CA LEU A 13 8.89 6.19 28.78
C LEU A 13 9.04 7.02 30.06
N THR A 14 8.10 7.93 30.33
CA THR A 14 8.11 8.74 31.56
C THR A 14 7.98 7.85 32.80
N ARG A 15 7.10 6.83 32.77
CA ARG A 15 6.99 5.82 33.85
C ARG A 15 8.26 5.01 34.07
N ARG A 16 9.12 4.88 33.06
CA ARG A 16 10.43 4.21 33.13
C ARG A 16 11.58 5.15 33.50
N GLY A 17 11.29 6.41 33.84
CA GLY A 17 12.28 7.37 34.32
C GLY A 17 12.92 8.24 33.24
N VAL A 18 12.45 8.18 31.99
CA VAL A 18 12.92 9.08 30.92
C VAL A 18 12.38 10.49 31.18
N LYS A 19 13.30 11.46 31.29
CA LYS A 19 12.95 12.87 31.54
C LYS A 19 12.55 13.58 30.24
N LEU A 20 11.25 13.65 29.96
CA LEU A 20 10.69 14.47 28.88
C LEU A 20 10.27 15.85 29.40
N ARG A 21 10.51 16.93 28.64
CA ARG A 21 10.01 18.27 29.00
C ARG A 21 8.48 18.28 29.00
N GLN A 22 7.84 19.19 29.74
CA GLN A 22 6.37 19.24 29.80
C GLN A 22 5.74 19.41 28.41
N LEU A 23 6.31 20.30 27.59
CA LEU A 23 5.93 20.52 26.18
C LEU A 23 6.18 19.31 25.27
N GLU A 24 6.98 18.32 25.70
CA GLU A 24 7.30 17.14 24.88
C GLU A 24 6.41 15.95 25.22
N ARG A 25 5.58 16.04 26.27
CA ARG A 25 4.72 14.94 26.76
C ARG A 25 3.39 14.82 26.00
N GLY A 26 2.97 15.86 25.28
CA GLY A 26 1.75 15.86 24.48
C GLY A 26 1.76 14.78 23.39
N CYS A 27 0.57 14.35 22.99
CA CYS A 27 0.35 13.45 21.87
C CYS A 27 1.02 13.98 20.61
N SER A 28 1.80 13.14 19.90
CA SER A 28 2.53 13.56 18.70
C SER A 28 1.64 14.11 17.57
N TRP A 29 0.33 13.86 17.61
CA TRP A 29 -0.62 14.32 16.60
C TRP A 29 -1.35 15.62 16.95
N CYS A 30 -1.81 15.77 18.20
CA CYS A 30 -2.66 16.90 18.60
C CYS A 30 -2.04 17.80 19.65
N ASP A 31 -0.95 17.36 20.30
CA ASP A 31 -0.23 18.04 21.38
C ASP A 31 -1.07 18.47 22.61
N ARG A 32 -2.30 17.94 22.74
CA ARG A 32 -3.24 18.35 23.79
C ARG A 32 -3.21 17.48 25.05
N GLU A 33 -3.08 16.17 24.88
CA GLU A 33 -3.20 15.17 25.94
C GLU A 33 -1.93 14.32 26.04
N LEU A 34 -1.71 13.69 27.19
CA LEU A 34 -0.55 12.80 27.39
C LEU A 34 -0.59 11.61 26.41
N GLU A 35 0.53 11.35 25.73
CA GLU A 35 0.63 10.24 24.78
C GLU A 35 0.66 8.86 25.47
N SER A 36 -0.53 8.34 25.75
CA SER A 36 -0.76 6.92 26.05
C SER A 36 -1.01 6.13 24.77
N ALA A 37 -0.82 4.80 24.79
CA ALA A 37 -1.13 3.98 23.62
C ALA A 37 -2.62 4.04 23.26
N LYS A 38 -3.50 4.03 24.27
CA LYS A 38 -4.96 4.16 24.06
C LYS A 38 -5.30 5.47 23.37
N TYR A 39 -4.74 6.57 23.86
CA TYR A 39 -4.99 7.90 23.30
C TYR A 39 -4.40 8.03 21.89
N LEU A 40 -3.16 7.57 21.71
CA LEU A 40 -2.43 7.60 20.44
C LEU A 40 -3.18 6.87 19.32
N PHE A 41 -3.77 5.69 19.59
CA PHE A 41 -4.42 4.90 18.55
C PHE A 41 -5.92 5.10 18.42
N PHE A 42 -6.63 5.56 19.46
CA PHE A 42 -8.10 5.49 19.45
C PHE A 42 -8.83 6.74 19.94
N GLN A 43 -8.19 7.64 20.69
CA GLN A 43 -8.90 8.76 21.34
C GLN A 43 -8.38 10.14 20.92
N CYS A 44 -7.27 10.19 20.18
CA CYS A 44 -6.80 11.44 19.62
C CYS A 44 -7.76 11.89 18.51
N ASN A 45 -8.28 13.12 18.57
CA ASN A 45 -9.24 13.65 17.60
C ASN A 45 -8.77 13.53 16.14
N PHE A 46 -7.46 13.68 15.89
CA PHE A 46 -6.88 13.47 14.56
C PHE A 46 -7.09 12.01 14.08
N ILE A 47 -6.83 11.06 14.97
CA ILE A 47 -6.94 9.62 14.71
C ILE A 47 -8.41 9.16 14.70
N GLU A 48 -9.30 9.77 15.48
CA GLU A 48 -10.74 9.50 15.36
C GLU A 48 -11.29 9.89 13.98
N GLY A 49 -10.89 11.06 13.47
CA GLY A 49 -11.20 11.46 12.09
C GLY A 49 -10.65 10.48 11.06
N PHE A 50 -9.48 9.91 11.33
CA PHE A 50 -8.87 8.87 10.50
C PHE A 50 -9.68 7.57 10.49
N TRP A 51 -10.07 7.06 11.66
CA TRP A 51 -10.86 5.84 11.79
C TRP A 51 -12.18 5.91 11.07
N ARG A 52 -12.85 7.06 11.09
CA ARG A 52 -14.11 7.25 10.33
C ARG A 52 -13.92 6.99 8.83
N ASN A 53 -12.86 7.53 8.23
CA ASN A 53 -12.54 7.29 6.82
C ASN A 53 -12.19 5.83 6.51
N ILE A 54 -11.51 5.15 7.45
CA ILE A 54 -11.19 3.73 7.35
C ILE A 54 -12.46 2.88 7.43
N PHE A 55 -13.34 3.16 8.40
CA PHE A 55 -14.59 2.41 8.58
C PHE A 55 -15.60 2.64 7.46
N GLU A 56 -15.72 3.86 6.93
CA GLU A 56 -16.54 4.14 5.75
C GLU A 56 -16.06 3.34 4.52
N CYS A 57 -14.75 3.24 4.32
CA CYS A 57 -14.17 2.47 3.21
C CYS A 57 -14.33 0.94 3.37
N LEU A 58 -14.55 0.43 4.59
CA LEU A 58 -14.43 -0.99 4.93
C LEU A 58 -15.72 -1.64 5.43
N GLN A 59 -16.83 -0.90 5.52
CA GLN A 59 -18.18 -1.45 5.79
C GLN A 59 -18.56 -2.59 4.82
N VAL A 60 -17.88 -2.69 3.68
CA VAL A 60 -18.09 -3.73 2.66
C VAL A 60 -17.61 -5.13 3.10
N CYS A 61 -16.69 -5.28 4.07
CA CYS A 61 -16.09 -6.58 4.40
C CYS A 61 -15.86 -6.81 5.92
N LYS A 62 -16.84 -7.41 6.62
CA LYS A 62 -16.74 -7.75 8.06
C LYS A 62 -15.56 -8.65 8.42
N SER A 63 -15.10 -9.52 7.51
CA SER A 63 -13.96 -10.41 7.72
C SER A 63 -12.60 -9.70 7.79
N LEU A 64 -12.51 -8.43 7.37
CA LEU A 64 -11.26 -7.66 7.27
C LEU A 64 -11.08 -6.63 8.38
N TRP A 65 -12.04 -6.53 9.30
CA TRP A 65 -12.03 -5.52 10.36
C TRP A 65 -10.75 -5.61 11.21
N LEU A 66 -10.33 -6.82 11.61
CA LEU A 66 -9.12 -7.03 12.41
C LEU A 66 -7.83 -6.71 11.66
N ILE A 67 -7.73 -7.10 10.38
CA ILE A 67 -6.55 -6.83 9.54
C ILE A 67 -6.41 -5.32 9.33
N SER A 68 -7.52 -4.64 9.06
CA SER A 68 -7.54 -3.20 8.81
C SER A 68 -7.24 -2.40 10.07
N VAL A 69 -7.75 -2.85 11.22
CA VAL A 69 -7.40 -2.25 12.51
C VAL A 69 -5.91 -2.41 12.79
N THR A 70 -5.36 -3.59 12.53
CA THR A 70 -3.93 -3.87 12.76
C THR A 70 -3.03 -3.04 11.82
N ALA A 71 -3.37 -2.99 10.52
CA ALA A 71 -2.66 -2.19 9.52
C ALA A 71 -2.70 -0.68 9.84
N THR A 72 -3.86 -0.19 10.28
CA THR A 72 -4.03 1.21 10.69
C THR A 72 -3.18 1.54 11.91
N CYS A 73 -3.26 0.72 12.97
CA CYS A 73 -2.44 0.91 14.16
C CYS A 73 -0.94 0.87 13.82
N TRP A 74 -0.53 -0.04 12.94
CA TRP A 74 0.86 -0.13 12.49
C TRP A 74 1.30 1.11 11.71
N SER A 75 0.48 1.61 10.78
CA SER A 75 0.76 2.83 10.01
C SER A 75 0.85 4.07 10.91
N VAL A 76 -0.09 4.24 11.86
CA VAL A 76 -0.07 5.32 12.85
C VAL A 76 1.21 5.25 13.69
N TRP A 77 1.63 4.06 14.09
CA TRP A 77 2.85 3.89 14.87
C TRP A 77 4.10 4.27 14.07
N LEU A 78 4.21 3.84 12.81
CA LEU A 78 5.35 4.16 11.95
C LEU A 78 5.47 5.66 11.69
N GLU A 79 4.38 6.32 11.29
CA GLU A 79 4.41 7.76 11.02
C GLU A 79 4.69 8.57 12.28
N ARG A 80 4.18 8.15 13.45
CA ARG A 80 4.57 8.74 14.73
C ARG A 80 6.07 8.62 14.97
N ASN A 81 6.70 7.50 14.62
CA ASN A 81 8.15 7.35 14.79
C ASN A 81 8.93 8.26 13.83
N GLU A 82 8.50 8.40 12.57
CA GLU A 82 9.08 9.39 11.65
C GLU A 82 8.94 10.81 12.22
N LEU A 83 7.78 11.15 12.80
CA LEU A 83 7.57 12.44 13.46
C LEU A 83 8.50 12.65 14.65
N VAL A 84 8.63 11.67 15.54
CA VAL A 84 9.42 11.80 16.77
C VAL A 84 10.92 11.84 16.50
N PHE A 85 11.41 11.01 15.58
CA PHE A 85 12.84 10.86 15.32
C PHE A 85 13.34 11.78 14.18
N GLU A 86 12.53 11.99 13.15
CA GLU A 86 12.93 12.74 11.95
C GLU A 86 12.23 14.11 11.83
N ARG A 87 11.25 14.42 12.71
CA ARG A 87 10.43 15.66 12.66
C ARG A 87 9.68 15.87 11.35
N LYS A 88 9.39 14.77 10.66
CA LYS A 88 8.72 14.78 9.36
C LYS A 88 7.20 14.67 9.53
N TRP A 89 6.46 15.71 9.17
CA TRP A 89 5.00 15.70 9.22
C TRP A 89 4.39 15.10 7.97
N SER A 90 3.52 14.10 8.15
CA SER A 90 2.76 13.46 7.09
C SER A 90 1.32 13.99 7.07
N ALA A 91 0.82 14.31 5.88
CA ALA A 91 -0.59 14.62 5.70
C ALA A 91 -1.45 13.39 6.00
N ALA A 92 -2.64 13.57 6.60
CA ALA A 92 -3.57 12.48 6.92
C ALA A 92 -3.94 11.61 5.71
N SER A 93 -3.92 12.18 4.50
CA SER A 93 -4.14 11.47 3.24
C SER A 93 -3.05 10.44 2.92
N ASN A 94 -1.81 10.68 3.35
CA ASN A 94 -0.69 9.75 3.20
C ASN A 94 -0.84 8.58 4.18
N LEU A 95 -1.19 8.86 5.44
CA LEU A 95 -1.49 7.83 6.44
C LEU A 95 -2.65 6.92 5.99
N LEU A 96 -3.65 7.52 5.35
CA LEU A 96 -4.84 6.81 4.85
C LEU A 96 -4.45 5.88 3.73
N PHE A 97 -3.64 6.40 2.81
CA PHE A 97 -3.06 5.62 1.74
C PHE A 97 -2.23 4.45 2.27
N HIS A 98 -1.32 4.69 3.23
CA HIS A 98 -0.48 3.64 3.83
C HIS A 98 -1.29 2.55 4.51
N SER A 99 -2.30 2.93 5.31
CA SER A 99 -3.16 1.99 6.03
C SER A 99 -4.00 1.13 5.07
N LYS A 100 -4.58 1.74 4.04
CA LYS A 100 -5.34 1.02 3.00
C LYS A 100 -4.43 0.08 2.21
N MET A 101 -3.25 0.54 1.81
CA MET A 101 -2.27 -0.29 1.10
C MET A 101 -1.83 -1.50 1.92
N GLN A 102 -1.53 -1.31 3.21
CA GLN A 102 -1.17 -2.42 4.08
C GLN A 102 -2.31 -3.42 4.26
N ALA A 103 -3.54 -2.95 4.47
CA ALA A 103 -4.70 -3.81 4.60
C ALA A 103 -4.96 -4.64 3.32
N LEU A 104 -4.85 -4.01 2.15
CA LEU A 104 -5.01 -4.66 0.85
C LEU A 104 -3.89 -5.68 0.57
N ILE A 105 -2.64 -5.34 0.88
CA ILE A 105 -1.48 -6.23 0.69
C ILE A 105 -1.56 -7.46 1.61
N ILE A 106 -1.99 -7.27 2.86
CA ILE A 106 -2.07 -8.34 3.86
C ILE A 106 -3.33 -9.20 3.67
N GLY A 107 -4.44 -8.57 3.27
CA GLY A 107 -5.74 -9.22 3.17
C GLY A 107 -5.94 -10.13 1.96
N GLY A 108 -5.08 -10.04 0.93
CA GLY A 108 -5.20 -10.88 -0.27
C GLY A 108 -6.54 -10.78 -1.00
N LEU A 109 -7.28 -9.67 -0.81
CA LEU A 109 -8.65 -9.54 -1.27
C LEU A 109 -8.71 -9.61 -2.81
N PHE A 110 -9.69 -10.36 -3.33
CA PHE A 110 -9.91 -10.60 -4.76
C PHE A 110 -8.73 -11.29 -5.48
N TRP A 111 -7.92 -12.07 -4.75
CA TRP A 111 -6.83 -12.83 -5.36
C TRP A 111 -7.27 -14.22 -5.82
N TYR A 112 -7.17 -14.46 -7.13
CA TYR A 112 -7.25 -15.80 -7.70
C TYR A 112 -5.84 -16.31 -8.02
N PRO A 113 -5.35 -17.34 -7.31
CA PRO A 113 -4.01 -17.87 -7.53
C PRO A 113 -3.87 -18.46 -8.93
N SER A 114 -2.69 -18.31 -9.51
CA SER A 114 -2.33 -18.93 -10.78
C SER A 114 -1.96 -20.42 -10.59
N ALA A 115 -1.90 -21.17 -11.69
CA ALA A 115 -1.44 -22.55 -11.67
C ALA A 115 0.01 -22.64 -11.15
N TYR A 116 0.38 -23.80 -10.58
CA TYR A 116 1.73 -24.03 -10.06
C TYR A 116 2.80 -23.75 -11.14
N GLY A 117 3.88 -23.06 -10.78
CA GLY A 117 4.94 -22.64 -11.70
C GLY A 117 4.68 -21.30 -12.42
N TRP A 118 3.54 -20.66 -12.17
CA TRP A 118 3.23 -19.34 -12.68
C TRP A 118 3.40 -18.23 -11.65
N VAL A 119 3.69 -17.08 -12.20
CA VAL A 119 3.94 -15.84 -11.49
C VAL A 119 2.90 -14.85 -11.97
N LYS A 120 2.13 -14.24 -11.08
CA LYS A 120 1.08 -13.30 -11.49
C LYS A 120 1.34 -11.90 -10.95
N PHE A 121 1.52 -10.97 -11.87
CA PHE A 121 1.62 -9.54 -11.60
C PHE A 121 0.31 -8.86 -11.99
N ASN A 122 -0.24 -8.07 -11.08
CA ASN A 122 -1.28 -7.10 -11.39
C ASN A 122 -0.63 -5.76 -11.75
N VAL A 123 -1.11 -5.11 -12.80
CA VAL A 123 -0.59 -3.81 -13.26
C VAL A 123 -1.72 -2.83 -13.52
N SER A 124 -1.45 -1.54 -13.32
CA SER A 124 -2.40 -0.48 -13.64
C SER A 124 -1.69 0.80 -14.05
N GLY A 125 -2.25 1.48 -15.03
CA GLY A 125 -1.93 2.87 -15.37
C GLY A 125 -3.08 3.81 -15.02
N VAL A 126 -2.75 4.98 -14.47
CA VAL A 126 -3.70 6.07 -14.22
C VAL A 126 -3.14 7.36 -14.80
N ALA A 127 -4.01 8.21 -15.33
CA ALA A 127 -3.66 9.53 -15.81
C ALA A 127 -4.72 10.55 -15.40
N ASN A 128 -4.28 11.76 -15.11
CA ASN A 128 -5.11 12.96 -15.02
C ASN A 128 -4.63 13.97 -16.09
N GLU A 129 -5.21 15.16 -16.12
CA GLU A 129 -4.90 16.18 -17.14
C GLU A 129 -3.43 16.64 -17.17
N ALA A 130 -2.69 16.46 -16.06
CA ALA A 130 -1.33 16.95 -15.90
C ALA A 130 -0.28 15.83 -15.79
N GLU A 131 -0.65 14.71 -15.17
CA GLU A 131 0.28 13.69 -14.68
C GLU A 131 -0.26 12.28 -14.92
N ALA A 132 0.65 11.35 -15.11
CA ALA A 132 0.34 9.93 -15.19
C ALA A 132 1.20 9.12 -14.22
N GLY A 133 0.59 8.09 -13.64
CA GLY A 133 1.23 7.19 -12.70
C GLY A 133 0.98 5.74 -13.09
N CYS A 134 1.92 4.89 -12.76
CA CYS A 134 1.84 3.46 -13.00
C CYS A 134 2.20 2.69 -11.73
N GLY A 135 1.66 1.49 -11.60
CA GLY A 135 1.91 0.65 -10.45
C GLY A 135 1.67 -0.82 -10.75
N GLY A 136 2.30 -1.68 -9.96
CA GLY A 136 2.08 -3.10 -10.08
C GLY A 136 2.52 -3.89 -8.86
N VAL A 137 1.91 -5.05 -8.69
CA VAL A 137 2.14 -5.95 -7.55
C VAL A 137 2.20 -7.39 -8.01
N LEU A 138 3.25 -8.08 -7.61
CA LEU A 138 3.36 -9.53 -7.68
C LEU A 138 2.80 -10.14 -6.40
N ARG A 139 1.87 -11.08 -6.52
CA ARG A 139 1.37 -11.86 -5.38
C ARG A 139 1.62 -13.35 -5.60
N ASN A 140 1.90 -14.08 -4.52
CA ASN A 140 2.08 -15.53 -4.55
C ASN A 140 0.74 -16.28 -4.46
N LEU A 141 0.77 -17.63 -4.41
CA LEU A 141 -0.45 -18.46 -4.29
C LEU A 141 -1.35 -18.09 -3.10
N ASN A 142 -0.79 -17.54 -2.02
CA ASN A 142 -1.55 -17.14 -0.84
C ASN A 142 -2.05 -15.68 -0.90
N GLY A 143 -1.89 -15.00 -2.05
CA GLY A 143 -2.25 -13.59 -2.23
C GLY A 143 -1.27 -12.61 -1.56
N VAL A 144 -0.18 -13.10 -0.97
CA VAL A 144 0.83 -12.28 -0.31
C VAL A 144 1.71 -11.60 -1.36
N ALA A 145 1.87 -10.29 -1.26
CA ALA A 145 2.76 -9.54 -2.14
C ALA A 145 4.22 -9.97 -1.98
N ARG A 146 4.90 -10.23 -3.09
CA ARG A 146 6.33 -10.60 -3.16
C ARG A 146 7.17 -9.57 -3.90
N ALA A 147 6.55 -8.76 -4.75
CA ALA A 147 7.15 -7.57 -5.33
C ALA A 147 6.08 -6.50 -5.52
N LEU A 148 6.48 -5.23 -5.45
CA LEU A 148 5.60 -4.11 -5.80
C LEU A 148 6.40 -2.92 -6.31
N PHE A 149 5.77 -2.11 -7.14
CA PHE A 149 6.34 -0.86 -7.61
C PHE A 149 5.26 0.20 -7.82
N PHE A 150 5.70 1.46 -7.82
CA PHE A 150 4.95 2.58 -8.36
C PHE A 150 5.92 3.60 -8.97
N SER A 151 5.48 4.33 -9.99
CA SER A 151 6.26 5.39 -10.60
C SER A 151 5.37 6.45 -11.21
N LEU A 152 5.81 7.70 -11.13
CA LEU A 152 5.40 8.74 -12.07
C LEU A 152 5.91 8.37 -13.47
N VAL A 153 5.07 8.54 -14.48
CA VAL A 153 5.39 8.24 -15.89
C VAL A 153 5.07 9.43 -16.76
N ALA A 154 5.94 9.72 -17.72
CA ALA A 154 5.72 10.75 -18.73
C ALA A 154 4.76 10.23 -19.81
N ALA A 155 3.51 10.00 -19.43
CA ALA A 155 2.44 9.51 -20.29
C ALA A 155 1.32 10.55 -20.39
N LYS A 156 0.64 10.59 -21.54
CA LYS A 156 -0.46 11.52 -21.80
C LYS A 156 -1.84 10.95 -21.43
N ASP A 157 -1.93 9.65 -21.28
CA ASP A 157 -3.16 8.91 -21.01
C ASP A 157 -2.87 7.67 -20.16
N SER A 158 -3.94 7.04 -19.68
CA SER A 158 -3.87 5.85 -18.84
C SER A 158 -3.34 4.64 -19.60
N ILE A 159 -3.53 4.55 -20.93
CA ILE A 159 -3.04 3.45 -21.77
C ILE A 159 -1.52 3.45 -21.78
N ALA A 160 -0.90 4.59 -22.08
CA ALA A 160 0.54 4.74 -22.08
C ALA A 160 1.14 4.54 -20.68
N ALA A 161 0.45 4.97 -19.62
CA ALA A 161 0.84 4.70 -18.24
C ALA A 161 0.81 3.20 -17.90
N GLU A 162 -0.19 2.49 -18.41
CA GLU A 162 -0.36 1.05 -18.19
C GLU A 162 0.69 0.24 -18.95
N ILE A 163 1.03 0.64 -20.18
CA ILE A 163 2.18 0.10 -20.92
C ILE A 163 3.48 0.33 -20.13
N GLY A 164 3.65 1.51 -19.53
CA GLY A 164 4.76 1.79 -18.61
C GLY A 164 4.81 0.82 -17.42
N ALA A 165 3.65 0.49 -16.84
CA ALA A 165 3.55 -0.51 -15.77
C ALA A 165 4.00 -1.91 -16.23
N ILE A 166 3.61 -2.31 -17.45
CA ILE A 166 4.02 -3.58 -18.05
C ILE A 166 5.55 -3.62 -18.24
N ILE A 167 6.14 -2.54 -18.77
CA ILE A 167 7.60 -2.45 -18.97
C ILE A 167 8.34 -2.62 -17.64
N ILE A 168 7.93 -1.87 -16.60
CA ILE A 168 8.53 -1.98 -15.27
C ILE A 168 8.36 -3.39 -14.68
N THR A 169 7.21 -4.03 -14.91
CA THR A 169 6.96 -5.41 -14.50
C THR A 169 7.94 -6.39 -15.13
N LEU A 170 8.20 -6.25 -16.43
CA LEU A 170 9.19 -7.07 -17.13
C LEU A 170 10.59 -6.83 -16.59
N ASP A 171 10.97 -5.58 -16.29
CA ASP A 171 12.25 -5.27 -15.66
C ASP A 171 12.40 -5.97 -14.30
N VAL A 172 11.36 -5.90 -13.45
CA VAL A 172 11.36 -6.56 -12.14
C VAL A 172 11.44 -8.08 -12.30
N TYR A 173 10.67 -8.66 -13.23
CA TYR A 173 10.70 -10.10 -13.51
C TYR A 173 12.08 -10.57 -13.98
N LEU A 174 12.75 -9.80 -14.83
CA LEU A 174 14.12 -10.07 -15.27
C LEU A 174 15.12 -9.93 -14.11
N ALA A 175 15.01 -8.87 -13.30
CA ALA A 175 15.89 -8.61 -12.16
C ALA A 175 15.78 -9.67 -11.06
N MET A 176 14.59 -10.27 -10.88
CA MET A 176 14.37 -11.40 -9.98
C MET A 176 14.99 -12.72 -10.50
N GLY A 177 15.52 -12.73 -11.73
CA GLY A 177 16.17 -13.90 -12.31
C GLY A 177 15.19 -15.03 -12.65
N TRP A 178 13.95 -14.66 -13.01
CA TRP A 178 12.86 -15.61 -13.27
C TRP A 178 12.72 -15.98 -14.75
N LYS A 179 13.48 -15.32 -15.63
CA LYS A 179 13.61 -15.68 -17.04
C LYS A 179 13.98 -17.17 -17.16
N GLY A 180 13.10 -17.93 -17.83
CA GLY A 180 13.30 -19.36 -18.09
C GLY A 180 13.01 -20.29 -16.90
N LYS A 181 12.60 -19.76 -15.74
CA LYS A 181 12.28 -20.57 -14.53
C LYS A 181 10.78 -20.77 -14.30
N GLY A 182 9.94 -19.97 -14.94
CA GLY A 182 8.50 -20.04 -14.80
C GLY A 182 7.81 -19.09 -15.77
N SER A 183 6.51 -19.27 -15.95
CA SER A 183 5.72 -18.45 -16.85
C SER A 183 5.11 -17.25 -16.10
N LEU A 184 4.98 -16.12 -16.79
CA LEU A 184 4.50 -14.86 -16.24
C LEU A 184 3.08 -14.59 -16.72
N ILE A 185 2.18 -14.29 -15.80
CA ILE A 185 0.88 -13.71 -16.06
C ILE A 185 0.95 -12.23 -15.69
N ILE A 186 0.59 -11.37 -16.63
CA ILE A 186 0.35 -9.95 -16.37
C ILE A 186 -1.16 -9.73 -16.47
N GLU A 187 -1.75 -9.42 -15.33
CA GLU A 187 -3.18 -9.17 -15.17
C GLU A 187 -3.43 -7.65 -15.15
N ILE A 188 -4.26 -7.20 -16.08
CA ILE A 188 -4.51 -5.78 -16.34
C ILE A 188 -5.97 -5.49 -16.01
N GLY A 189 -6.26 -4.28 -15.52
CA GLY A 189 -7.59 -3.90 -15.03
C GLY A 189 -8.69 -3.93 -16.09
N SER A 190 -8.99 -2.76 -16.65
CA SER A 190 -10.23 -2.53 -17.41
C SER A 190 -9.99 -1.63 -18.62
N ASN A 191 -8.89 -1.83 -19.33
CA ASN A 191 -8.56 -1.06 -20.52
C ASN A 191 -8.80 -1.93 -21.76
N GLU A 192 -10.02 -1.87 -22.29
CA GLU A 192 -10.49 -2.70 -23.41
C GLU A 192 -9.59 -2.63 -24.65
N ASP A 193 -8.93 -1.48 -24.87
CA ASP A 193 -8.01 -1.28 -26.00
C ASP A 193 -6.72 -2.10 -25.89
N ILE A 194 -6.21 -2.30 -24.66
CA ILE A 194 -5.04 -3.14 -24.43
C ILE A 194 -5.46 -4.61 -24.51
N GLU A 195 -6.62 -4.95 -23.92
CA GLU A 195 -7.19 -6.30 -23.93
C GLU A 195 -7.30 -6.88 -25.36
N ASN A 196 -7.79 -6.07 -26.31
CA ASN A 196 -7.97 -6.50 -27.71
C ASN A 196 -6.65 -6.72 -28.48
N ARG A 197 -5.51 -6.33 -27.91
CA ARG A 197 -4.17 -6.42 -28.54
C ARG A 197 -3.25 -7.42 -27.85
N MET A 198 -3.73 -8.08 -26.80
CA MET A 198 -2.96 -8.93 -25.92
C MET A 198 -3.05 -10.40 -26.32
N ASP A 199 -2.04 -10.89 -27.03
CA ASP A 199 -1.80 -12.32 -27.25
C ASP A 199 -0.71 -12.88 -26.33
N LYS A 200 -0.66 -14.20 -26.19
CA LYS A 200 0.44 -14.89 -25.50
C LYS A 200 1.76 -14.66 -26.24
N VAL A 201 2.74 -14.05 -25.56
CA VAL A 201 4.08 -13.83 -26.10
C VAL A 201 5.07 -14.74 -25.38
N GLY A 202 5.40 -15.88 -25.99
CA GLY A 202 6.28 -16.88 -25.39
C GLY A 202 5.72 -17.42 -24.06
N ASN A 203 6.46 -17.23 -22.96
CA ASN A 203 6.05 -17.63 -21.61
C ASN A 203 5.29 -16.52 -20.84
N ILE A 204 4.92 -15.44 -21.52
CA ILE A 204 4.16 -14.33 -20.96
C ILE A 204 2.72 -14.42 -21.45
N SER A 205 1.79 -14.52 -20.51
CA SER A 205 0.36 -14.47 -20.74
C SER A 205 -0.19 -13.17 -20.18
N PHE A 206 -1.15 -12.62 -20.90
CA PHE A 206 -1.80 -11.37 -20.58
C PHE A 206 -3.27 -11.69 -20.27
N LEU A 207 -3.77 -11.24 -19.11
CA LEU A 207 -5.12 -11.55 -18.65
C LEU A 207 -5.86 -10.28 -18.21
N LYS A 208 -7.18 -10.31 -18.34
CA LYS A 208 -8.07 -9.31 -17.74
C LYS A 208 -8.28 -9.63 -16.25
N ALA A 209 -8.20 -8.61 -15.41
CA ALA A 209 -8.52 -8.72 -14.00
C ALA A 209 -10.03 -8.89 -13.82
N GLU A 210 -10.42 -9.74 -12.87
CA GLU A 210 -11.81 -9.78 -12.43
C GLU A 210 -12.20 -8.47 -11.75
N LYS A 211 -13.51 -8.24 -11.59
CA LYS A 211 -14.04 -7.07 -10.89
C LYS A 211 -13.38 -6.94 -9.51
N HIS A 212 -12.76 -5.79 -9.24
CA HIS A 212 -11.97 -5.50 -8.01
C HIS A 212 -10.64 -6.27 -7.85
N GLY A 213 -10.28 -7.18 -8.76
CA GLY A 213 -9.00 -7.93 -8.71
C GLY A 213 -7.74 -7.06 -8.80
N ASN A 214 -7.87 -5.89 -9.43
CA ASN A 214 -6.75 -4.99 -9.72
C ASN A 214 -6.61 -3.78 -8.76
N GLU A 215 -7.37 -3.72 -7.67
CA GLU A 215 -7.41 -2.55 -6.77
C GLU A 215 -6.05 -2.16 -6.18
N VAL A 216 -5.20 -3.15 -5.88
CA VAL A 216 -3.86 -2.89 -5.33
C VAL A 216 -2.95 -2.22 -6.36
N ALA A 217 -2.96 -2.70 -7.60
CA ALA A 217 -2.18 -2.10 -8.68
C ALA A 217 -2.68 -0.69 -9.01
N PHE A 218 -4.00 -0.48 -9.01
CA PHE A 218 -4.62 0.84 -9.19
C PHE A 218 -4.20 1.82 -8.08
N ALA A 219 -4.22 1.39 -6.81
CA ALA A 219 -3.77 2.21 -5.70
C ALA A 219 -2.27 2.55 -5.78
N LEU A 220 -1.43 1.60 -6.21
CA LEU A 220 -0.01 1.85 -6.48
C LEU A 220 0.18 2.87 -7.61
N ALA A 221 -0.62 2.79 -8.67
CA ALA A 221 -0.56 3.74 -9.77
C ALA A 221 -0.92 5.18 -9.32
N LEU A 222 -1.95 5.32 -8.47
CA LEU A 222 -2.27 6.61 -7.82
C LEU A 222 -1.15 7.11 -6.90
N ALA A 223 -0.42 6.21 -6.25
CA ALA A 223 0.77 6.55 -5.46
C ALA A 223 1.89 7.13 -6.34
N GLY A 224 2.02 6.59 -7.56
CA GLY A 224 2.97 7.04 -8.58
C GLY A 224 2.76 8.49 -8.97
N ILE A 225 1.50 8.95 -9.12
CA ILE A 225 1.18 10.36 -9.37
C ILE A 225 1.67 11.23 -8.20
N LYS A 226 1.40 10.81 -6.96
CA LYS A 226 1.70 11.61 -5.75
C LYS A 226 3.18 11.66 -5.38
N ARG A 227 4.03 10.85 -6.00
CA ARG A 227 5.45 10.71 -5.62
C ARG A 227 6.36 10.80 -6.83
N PRO A 228 7.28 11.78 -6.88
CA PRO A 228 8.09 12.04 -8.07
C PRO A 228 9.16 10.97 -8.35
N ARG A 229 9.45 10.08 -7.40
CA ARG A 229 10.48 9.05 -7.53
C ARG A 229 9.85 7.68 -7.68
N MET A 230 10.38 6.91 -8.62
CA MET A 230 10.08 5.50 -8.78
C MET A 230 10.46 4.72 -7.52
N PHE A 231 9.57 3.82 -7.11
CA PHE A 231 9.80 2.85 -6.05
C PHE A 231 9.66 1.45 -6.62
N LYS A 232 10.59 0.55 -6.28
CA LYS A 232 10.50 -0.89 -6.54
C LYS A 232 10.99 -1.65 -5.31
N ALA A 233 10.30 -2.72 -4.91
CA ALA A 233 10.74 -3.62 -3.85
C ALA A 233 10.32 -5.06 -4.18
N TRP A 234 11.18 -6.02 -3.84
CA TRP A 234 10.92 -7.46 -4.01
C TRP A 234 11.72 -8.29 -2.99
N CYS A 235 11.20 -9.47 -2.66
CA CYS A 235 11.80 -10.43 -1.72
C CYS A 235 12.05 -11.78 -2.39
#